data_AF-A0A444S660-F1
#
_entry.id   AF-A0A444S660-F1
#
_cell.length_a   1.000
_cell.length_b   1.000
_cell.length_c   1.000
_cell.angle_alpha   90.00
_cell.angle_beta   90.00
_cell.angle_gamma   90.00
#
_symmetry.space_group_name_H-M   'P 1'
#
loop_
_entity.id
_entity.type
_entity.pdbx_description
1 polymer ?
#
loop_
_entity_poly.entity_id
_entity_poly.type
_entity_poly.pdbx_seq_one_letter_code
_entity_poly.pdbx_strand_id
1 'polypeptide(L)'
;MSAQTPNPSSVSQKQQQQEQQEPKQQQQEPNQQNQPHQIMRPVVFIPLYIYPFQTAWEPLVRSAIAHPSLTFVTVVNPNNGPGPDPRPDANYVAALHQLGALPNVQLLGYVHVSYCTRNQSDVERDMDVYRAWNDDLVEGGAATDEQAEEETKGETREASGSLRVDGIFFDETPWDPRHQGYMARLTRYARNAWAQPARGGAPGRDAVLALNPGVVVEPRWYENVDYVVVFEQSAQHWHNYFVGKGLPQIPHALRPKSVAIVHTVNSSSSSSSPRAYGNIHNEADETSALTKHICYLGLGGVYLTDEVDGGYTRWPAMWEAQLEMLARANGGGSSSRKNSTKWSKGTAHRQYRPPSLPLSSSSSQ
;
A
#
# COMPACT_ATOMS: atom_id res chain seq x y z
N MET A 1 7.87 74.48 38.07
CA MET A 1 7.82 74.38 36.60
C MET A 1 8.90 75.32 36.09
N SER A 2 10.05 74.92 35.54
CA SER A 2 10.55 73.64 35.02
C SER A 2 12.05 73.59 35.29
N ALA A 3 12.58 72.41 35.64
CA ALA A 3 13.97 72.19 35.99
C ALA A 3 14.80 71.69 34.80
N GLN A 4 16.10 72.02 34.86
CA GLN A 4 17.18 71.83 33.89
C GLN A 4 17.39 70.39 33.40
N THR A 5 17.97 70.26 32.19
CA THR A 5 19.23 69.52 32.00
C THR A 5 20.01 70.03 30.76
N PRO A 6 21.34 70.16 30.84
CA PRO A 6 22.23 70.42 29.72
C PRO A 6 22.85 69.13 29.14
N ASN A 7 23.33 69.28 27.90
CA ASN A 7 23.98 68.30 27.05
C ASN A 7 25.42 67.96 27.52
N PRO A 8 25.83 66.68 27.51
CA PRO A 8 27.24 66.33 27.42
C PRO A 8 27.57 65.32 26.30
N SER A 9 28.49 65.79 25.48
CA SER A 9 29.66 65.13 24.87
C SER A 9 29.94 63.64 25.14
N SER A 10 30.47 63.02 24.07
CA SER A 10 31.62 62.11 24.07
C SER A 10 31.49 60.75 24.77
N VAL A 11 30.73 59.81 24.19
CA VAL A 11 30.97 58.36 24.41
C VAL A 11 30.83 57.50 23.14
N SER A 12 30.11 57.91 22.10
CA SER A 12 29.74 56.97 21.01
C SER A 12 30.78 56.71 19.91
N GLN A 13 32.03 57.14 20.05
CA GLN A 13 33.10 56.83 19.08
C GLN A 13 34.08 55.74 19.54
N LYS A 14 33.95 55.21 20.77
CA LYS A 14 34.75 54.06 21.24
C LYS A 14 34.04 52.70 21.16
N GLN A 15 32.84 52.64 20.59
CA GLN A 15 32.06 51.40 20.47
C GLN A 15 31.80 50.96 19.01
N GLN A 16 32.45 51.59 18.02
CA GLN A 16 32.36 51.19 16.61
C GLN A 16 33.66 50.60 16.03
N GLN A 17 34.67 50.31 16.86
CA GLN A 17 35.93 49.69 16.43
C GLN A 17 36.32 48.43 17.20
N GLN A 18 35.37 47.78 17.89
CA GLN A 18 35.64 46.53 18.64
C GLN A 18 34.69 45.37 18.37
N GLU A 19 33.91 45.40 17.28
CA GLU A 19 33.09 44.26 16.83
C GLU A 19 33.44 43.76 15.41
N GLN A 20 34.63 44.10 14.91
CA GLN A 20 35.19 43.46 13.71
C GLN A 20 36.41 42.62 14.09
N GLN A 21 36.16 41.51 14.76
CA GLN A 21 37.01 40.31 14.80
C GLN A 21 36.36 39.23 15.69
N GLU A 22 35.14 38.83 15.36
CA GLU A 22 34.69 37.49 15.74
C GLU A 22 35.19 36.50 14.69
N PRO A 23 35.85 35.39 15.08
CA PRO A 23 36.17 34.35 14.13
C PRO A 23 34.84 33.78 13.64
N LYS A 24 34.58 33.90 12.32
CA LYS A 24 33.57 33.09 11.64
C LYS A 24 33.94 31.63 11.87
N GLN A 25 33.40 31.02 12.91
CA GLN A 25 33.30 29.58 13.00
C GLN A 25 32.47 29.18 11.79
N GLN A 26 33.12 28.65 10.76
CA GLN A 26 32.46 27.77 9.83
C GLN A 26 31.86 26.67 10.70
N GLN A 27 30.57 26.78 11.02
CA GLN A 27 29.79 25.62 11.42
C GLN A 27 29.86 24.69 10.22
N GLN A 28 30.82 23.78 10.26
CA GLN A 28 30.79 22.60 9.42
C GLN A 28 29.45 21.94 9.72
N GLU A 29 28.56 21.91 8.72
CA GLU A 29 27.39 21.07 8.79
C GLU A 29 27.85 19.67 9.21
N PRO A 30 27.24 19.06 10.24
CA PRO A 30 27.64 17.75 10.67
C PRO A 30 27.52 16.80 9.47
N ASN A 31 28.65 16.18 9.11
CA ASN A 31 28.77 15.19 8.06
C ASN A 31 27.68 14.12 8.28
N GLN A 32 26.60 14.15 7.50
CA GLN A 32 25.41 13.29 7.67
C GLN A 32 25.67 11.81 7.33
N GLN A 33 26.93 11.37 7.28
CA GLN A 33 27.31 10.02 6.87
C GLN A 33 27.25 8.97 7.99
N ASN A 34 26.99 9.36 9.26
CA ASN A 34 27.03 8.43 10.41
C ASN A 34 25.76 8.42 11.29
N GLN A 35 24.59 8.66 10.70
CA GLN A 35 23.36 8.13 11.32
C GLN A 35 23.32 6.62 11.01
N PRO A 36 23.04 5.74 11.99
CA PRO A 36 22.80 4.33 11.67
C PRO A 36 21.68 4.31 10.65
N HIS A 37 21.96 3.81 9.44
CA HIS A 37 20.93 3.65 8.43
C HIS A 37 19.86 2.77 9.06
N GLN A 38 18.70 3.34 9.39
CA GLN A 38 17.52 2.53 9.67
C GLN A 38 17.41 1.59 8.48
N ILE A 39 17.41 0.29 8.75
CA ILE A 39 17.19 -0.70 7.70
C ILE A 39 15.76 -0.48 7.23
N MET A 40 15.64 0.30 6.16
CA MET A 40 14.38 0.57 5.52
C MET A 40 13.84 -0.72 4.96
N ARG A 41 12.62 -1.07 5.38
CA ARG A 41 11.88 -2.22 4.87
C ARG A 41 10.71 -1.71 4.04
N PRO A 42 10.93 -1.38 2.76
CA PRO A 42 9.84 -0.97 1.89
C PRO A 42 8.70 -2.01 1.89
N VAL A 43 7.47 -1.50 1.85
CA VAL A 43 6.25 -2.30 1.80
C VAL A 43 5.77 -2.46 0.36
N VAL A 44 5.02 -3.53 0.11
CA VAL A 44 4.23 -3.68 -1.11
C VAL A 44 2.94 -2.90 -0.87
N PHE A 45 2.78 -1.74 -1.51
CA PHE A 45 1.57 -0.93 -1.38
C PHE A 45 0.65 -1.26 -2.56
N ILE A 46 -0.62 -1.60 -2.35
CA ILE A 46 -1.47 -2.20 -3.39
C ILE A 46 -2.83 -1.50 -3.44
N PRO A 47 -3.14 -0.77 -4.51
CA PRO A 47 -4.52 -0.42 -4.84
C PRO A 47 -5.24 -1.66 -5.40
N LEU A 48 -5.83 -2.49 -4.54
CA LEU A 48 -6.48 -3.75 -4.93
C LEU A 48 -7.92 -3.49 -5.34
N TYR A 49 -8.10 -2.89 -6.52
CA TYR A 49 -9.41 -2.49 -7.06
C TYR A 49 -9.97 -3.53 -8.06
N ILE A 50 -9.36 -4.71 -8.08
CA ILE A 50 -9.85 -5.88 -8.80
C ILE A 50 -11.03 -6.44 -7.99
N TYR A 51 -12.20 -6.60 -8.62
CA TYR A 51 -13.31 -7.26 -7.95
C TYR A 51 -12.96 -8.73 -7.62
N PRO A 52 -13.23 -9.22 -6.39
CA PRO A 52 -12.73 -10.52 -5.91
C PRO A 52 -13.57 -11.71 -6.40
N PHE A 53 -13.78 -11.87 -7.71
CA PHE A 53 -14.39 -13.09 -8.24
C PHE A 53 -13.53 -14.31 -7.92
N GLN A 54 -14.08 -15.31 -7.22
CA GLN A 54 -13.47 -16.62 -6.92
C GLN A 54 -11.97 -16.59 -6.56
N THR A 55 -11.09 -16.62 -7.56
CA THR A 55 -9.63 -16.73 -7.44
C THR A 55 -8.88 -15.44 -7.79
N ALA A 56 -9.58 -14.35 -8.08
CA ALA A 56 -9.00 -13.09 -8.54
C ALA A 56 -7.97 -12.51 -7.55
N TRP A 57 -8.10 -12.76 -6.24
CA TRP A 57 -7.15 -12.30 -5.22
C TRP A 57 -6.13 -13.35 -4.78
N GLU A 58 -6.16 -14.57 -5.34
CA GLU A 58 -5.18 -15.61 -5.03
C GLU A 58 -3.72 -15.21 -5.24
N PRO A 59 -3.35 -14.39 -6.27
CA PRO A 59 -1.96 -13.95 -6.41
C PRO A 59 -1.45 -13.26 -5.15
N LEU A 60 -2.23 -12.37 -4.53
CA LEU A 60 -1.86 -11.73 -3.27
C LEU A 60 -1.70 -12.74 -2.12
N VAL A 61 -2.67 -13.66 -1.98
CA VAL A 61 -2.63 -14.69 -0.93
C VAL A 61 -1.36 -15.53 -1.06
N ARG A 62 -1.05 -16.01 -2.28
CA ARG A 62 0.15 -16.81 -2.56
C ARG A 62 1.42 -16.02 -2.29
N SER A 63 1.49 -14.77 -2.73
CA SER A 63 2.64 -13.90 -2.52
C SER A 63 2.90 -13.59 -1.06
N ALA A 64 1.86 -13.30 -0.28
CA ALA A 64 1.98 -13.03 1.15
C ALA A 64 2.50 -14.25 1.92
N ILE A 65 2.05 -15.46 1.57
CA ILE A 65 2.56 -16.72 2.14
C ILE A 65 4.02 -16.97 1.72
N ALA A 66 4.36 -16.75 0.45
CA ALA A 66 5.71 -16.98 -0.08
C ALA A 66 6.76 -15.98 0.45
N HIS A 67 6.33 -14.76 0.80
CA HIS A 67 7.21 -13.68 1.25
C HIS A 67 6.84 -13.17 2.64
N PRO A 68 7.03 -13.96 3.72
CA PRO A 68 6.68 -13.54 5.08
C PRO A 68 7.50 -12.34 5.61
N SER A 69 8.61 -12.00 4.93
CA SER A 69 9.43 -10.81 5.24
C SER A 69 8.89 -9.50 4.65
N LEU A 70 7.92 -9.59 3.73
CA LEU A 70 7.26 -8.43 3.13
C LEU A 70 5.98 -8.12 3.89
N THR A 71 5.73 -6.83 4.09
CA THR A 71 4.42 -6.32 4.49
C THR A 71 3.66 -5.86 3.26
N PHE A 72 2.42 -6.30 3.12
CA PHE A 72 1.51 -5.94 2.05
C PHE A 72 0.48 -4.97 2.61
N VAL A 73 0.57 -3.69 2.24
CA VAL A 73 -0.42 -2.66 2.58
C VAL A 73 -1.43 -2.61 1.44
N THR A 74 -2.61 -3.17 1.67
CA THR A 74 -3.60 -3.46 0.63
C THR A 74 -4.83 -2.60 0.81
N VAL A 75 -5.09 -1.73 -0.16
CA VAL A 75 -6.27 -0.87 -0.19
C VAL A 75 -7.41 -1.60 -0.89
N VAL A 76 -8.54 -1.79 -0.20
CA VAL A 76 -9.74 -2.42 -0.74
C VAL A 76 -10.80 -1.36 -1.04
N ASN A 77 -11.48 -1.51 -2.18
CA ASN A 77 -12.44 -0.52 -2.67
C ASN A 77 -13.69 -1.20 -3.28
N PRO A 78 -14.66 -1.61 -2.45
CA PRO A 78 -15.89 -2.25 -2.92
C PRO A 78 -16.68 -1.42 -3.93
N ASN A 79 -16.90 -0.13 -3.64
CA ASN A 79 -17.77 0.73 -4.44
C ASN A 79 -17.42 2.21 -4.25
N ASN A 80 -16.19 2.59 -4.61
CA ASN A 80 -15.63 3.93 -4.35
C ASN A 80 -15.77 4.35 -2.87
N GLY A 81 -15.52 3.40 -1.97
CA GLY A 81 -16.01 3.39 -0.60
C GLY A 81 -16.51 1.99 -0.20
N PRO A 82 -17.03 1.83 1.03
CA PRO A 82 -17.49 0.54 1.54
C PRO A 82 -18.80 0.06 0.90
N GLY A 83 -19.49 0.93 0.15
CA GLY A 83 -20.83 0.68 -0.38
C GLY A 83 -21.94 1.22 0.53
N PRO A 84 -23.21 1.06 0.12
CA PRO A 84 -24.38 1.54 0.88
C PRO A 84 -24.73 0.62 2.05
N ASP A 85 -24.36 -0.66 1.97
CA ASP A 85 -24.74 -1.68 2.94
C ASP A 85 -23.73 -1.77 4.11
N PRO A 86 -24.15 -2.29 5.28
CA PRO A 86 -23.25 -2.47 6.42
C PRO A 86 -22.08 -3.42 6.15
N ARG A 87 -22.21 -4.29 5.15
CA ARG A 87 -21.23 -5.32 4.72
C ARG A 87 -21.13 -5.31 3.20
N PRO A 88 -19.97 -5.66 2.64
CA PRO A 88 -19.84 -5.81 1.20
C PRO A 88 -20.48 -7.15 0.78
N ASP A 89 -20.54 -7.42 -0.51
CA ASP A 89 -21.09 -8.69 -1.01
C ASP A 89 -20.27 -9.93 -0.56
N ALA A 90 -20.83 -11.11 -0.81
CA ALA A 90 -20.24 -12.38 -0.40
C ALA A 90 -18.83 -12.65 -1.00
N ASN A 91 -18.53 -12.14 -2.19
CA ASN A 91 -17.21 -12.30 -2.81
C ASN A 91 -16.16 -11.50 -2.02
N TYR A 92 -16.47 -10.25 -1.68
CA TYR A 92 -15.62 -9.44 -0.81
C TYR A 92 -15.48 -10.06 0.58
N VAL A 93 -16.57 -10.50 1.21
CA VAL A 93 -16.52 -11.13 2.54
C VAL A 93 -15.58 -12.35 2.54
N ALA A 94 -15.74 -13.26 1.58
CA ALA A 94 -14.88 -14.45 1.48
C ALA A 94 -13.40 -14.10 1.26
N ALA A 95 -13.11 -13.17 0.36
CA ALA A 95 -11.73 -12.76 0.06
C ALA A 95 -11.08 -11.99 1.22
N LEU A 96 -11.83 -11.13 1.91
CA LEU A 96 -11.37 -10.39 3.08
C LEU A 96 -11.09 -11.31 4.27
N HIS A 97 -11.86 -12.39 4.45
CA HIS A 97 -11.51 -13.40 5.46
C HIS A 97 -10.16 -14.09 5.16
N GLN A 98 -9.90 -14.42 3.89
CA GLN A 98 -8.62 -15.03 3.51
C GLN A 98 -7.44 -14.08 3.74
N LEU A 99 -7.54 -12.83 3.29
CA LEU A 99 -6.50 -11.81 3.52
C LEU A 99 -6.36 -11.45 5.01
N GLY A 100 -7.49 -11.39 5.71
CA GLY A 100 -7.61 -11.13 7.15
C GLY A 100 -6.99 -12.22 8.04
N ALA A 101 -6.66 -13.39 7.50
CA ALA A 101 -5.93 -14.44 8.20
C ALA A 101 -4.39 -14.31 8.07
N LEU A 102 -3.90 -13.50 7.14
CA LEU A 102 -2.46 -13.35 6.86
C LEU A 102 -1.86 -12.26 7.76
N PRO A 103 -0.80 -12.57 8.55
CA PRO A 103 -0.24 -11.64 9.54
C PRO A 103 0.61 -10.52 8.93
N ASN A 104 1.05 -10.69 7.69
CA ASN A 104 1.86 -9.72 6.95
C ASN A 104 1.07 -8.91 5.92
N VAL A 105 -0.27 -9.00 5.95
CA VAL A 105 -1.18 -8.17 5.16
C VAL A 105 -1.82 -7.13 6.09
N GLN A 106 -1.88 -5.87 5.67
CA GLN A 106 -2.59 -4.78 6.33
C GLN A 106 -3.68 -4.30 5.38
N LEU A 107 -4.95 -4.39 5.80
CA LEU A 107 -6.09 -4.05 4.96
C LEU A 107 -6.56 -2.61 5.24
N LEU A 108 -6.55 -1.74 4.23
CA LEU A 108 -7.04 -0.37 4.34
C LEU A 108 -8.34 -0.20 3.56
N GLY A 109 -9.36 0.39 4.18
CA GLY A 109 -10.58 0.79 3.48
C GLY A 109 -10.34 2.06 2.65
N TYR A 110 -10.74 2.04 1.38
CA TYR A 110 -10.69 3.22 0.51
C TYR A 110 -11.79 4.23 0.87
N VAL A 111 -11.42 5.50 1.08
CA VAL A 111 -12.34 6.62 1.30
C VAL A 111 -11.88 7.83 0.51
N HIS A 112 -12.67 8.31 -0.46
CA HIS A 112 -12.34 9.54 -1.18
C HIS A 112 -12.81 10.79 -0.43
N VAL A 113 -12.02 11.88 -0.49
CA VAL A 113 -12.37 13.19 0.09
C VAL A 113 -12.61 14.28 -0.95
N SER A 114 -12.41 13.96 -2.24
CA SER A 114 -12.61 14.85 -3.38
C SER A 114 -12.04 16.25 -3.17
N TYR A 115 -10.76 16.30 -2.80
CA TYR A 115 -10.02 17.53 -2.53
C TYR A 115 -10.71 18.42 -1.48
N CYS A 116 -11.25 17.80 -0.43
CA CYS A 116 -12.02 18.41 0.65
C CYS A 116 -13.38 19.01 0.26
N THR A 117 -13.93 18.62 -0.89
CA THR A 117 -15.27 19.06 -1.33
C THR A 117 -16.38 18.07 -0.98
N ARG A 118 -16.03 16.81 -0.67
CA ARG A 118 -17.00 15.82 -0.20
C ARG A 118 -17.52 16.20 1.18
N ASN A 119 -18.82 15.98 1.43
CA ASN A 119 -19.41 16.26 2.73
C ASN A 119 -18.68 15.45 3.82
N GLN A 120 -18.25 16.14 4.88
CA GLN A 120 -17.50 15.53 5.98
C GLN A 120 -18.28 14.38 6.63
N SER A 121 -19.61 14.49 6.79
CA SER A 121 -20.40 13.42 7.39
C SER A 121 -20.41 12.15 6.54
N ASP A 122 -20.31 12.27 5.21
CA ASP A 122 -20.28 11.10 4.31
C ASP A 122 -18.91 10.42 4.36
N VAL A 123 -17.83 11.22 4.48
CA VAL A 123 -16.47 10.71 4.71
C VAL A 123 -16.39 9.97 6.03
N GLU A 124 -16.91 10.55 7.11
CA GLU A 124 -16.97 9.93 8.45
C GLU A 124 -17.82 8.65 8.45
N ARG A 125 -18.98 8.67 7.77
CA ARG A 125 -19.83 7.48 7.61
C ARG A 125 -19.08 6.33 6.93
N ASP A 126 -18.33 6.58 5.86
CA ASP A 126 -17.57 5.51 5.21
C ASP A 126 -16.51 4.90 6.15
N MET A 127 -15.82 5.74 6.93
CA MET A 127 -14.87 5.28 7.95
C MET A 127 -15.55 4.42 9.01
N ASP A 128 -16.73 4.84 9.47
CA ASP A 128 -17.52 4.09 10.45
C ASP A 128 -17.99 2.74 9.92
N VAL A 129 -18.39 2.65 8.65
CA VAL A 129 -18.78 1.37 8.03
C VAL A 129 -17.59 0.41 7.98
N TYR A 130 -16.44 0.85 7.47
CA TYR A 130 -15.22 0.01 7.50
C TYR A 130 -14.82 -0.37 8.92
N ARG A 131 -14.98 0.53 9.90
CA ARG A 131 -14.70 0.23 11.30
C ARG A 131 -15.65 -0.84 11.83
N ALA A 132 -16.93 -0.75 11.50
CA ALA A 132 -17.96 -1.70 11.90
C ALA A 132 -17.73 -3.09 11.30
N TRP A 133 -16.99 -3.20 10.19
CA TRP A 133 -16.64 -4.52 9.65
C TRP A 133 -15.79 -5.37 10.60
N ASN A 134 -15.06 -4.75 11.52
CA ASN A 134 -14.30 -5.43 12.58
C ASN A 134 -15.17 -5.91 13.74
N ASP A 135 -16.49 -5.77 13.64
CA ASP A 135 -17.45 -6.26 14.62
C ASP A 135 -18.00 -7.60 14.13
N ASP A 136 -17.99 -8.64 14.96
CA ASP A 136 -18.54 -9.96 14.62
C ASP A 136 -20.08 -9.99 14.67
N LEU A 137 -20.71 -8.96 15.24
CA LEU A 137 -22.17 -8.82 15.34
C LEU A 137 -22.79 -8.12 14.12
N VAL A 138 -21.98 -7.58 13.21
CA VAL A 138 -22.50 -6.95 12.00
C VAL A 138 -22.81 -8.04 10.97
N GLU A 139 -24.09 -8.35 10.84
CA GLU A 139 -24.68 -9.25 9.84
C GLU A 139 -24.84 -8.56 8.47
N GLY A 140 -24.98 -9.34 7.40
CA GLY A 140 -25.10 -8.85 6.03
C GLY A 140 -23.96 -9.28 5.10
N GLY A 141 -24.23 -9.22 3.78
CA GLY A 141 -23.36 -9.74 2.72
C GLY A 141 -23.99 -10.94 2.00
N ALA A 142 -25.26 -10.80 1.61
CA ALA A 142 -26.00 -11.88 0.97
C ALA A 142 -25.29 -12.33 -0.32
N ALA A 143 -25.08 -13.64 -0.47
CA ALA A 143 -24.70 -14.23 -1.74
C ALA A 143 -25.87 -14.04 -2.71
N THR A 144 -25.71 -13.18 -3.72
CA THR A 144 -26.62 -13.20 -4.86
C THR A 144 -26.21 -14.38 -5.76
N ASP A 145 -26.80 -15.55 -5.51
CA ASP A 145 -26.75 -16.67 -6.44
C ASP A 145 -27.56 -16.33 -7.70
N GLU A 146 -27.06 -15.42 -8.55
CA GLU A 146 -27.55 -15.26 -9.92
C GLU A 146 -26.96 -16.37 -10.82
N GLN A 147 -27.17 -17.64 -10.47
CA GLN A 147 -27.11 -18.81 -11.37
C GLN A 147 -27.51 -20.16 -10.74
N ALA A 148 -28.30 -20.17 -9.67
CA ALA A 148 -28.92 -21.41 -9.18
C ALA A 148 -30.30 -21.59 -9.80
N GLU A 149 -30.37 -22.25 -10.96
CA GLU A 149 -31.60 -22.93 -11.38
C GLU A 149 -32.01 -23.93 -10.29
N GLU A 150 -33.29 -23.91 -9.95
CA GLU A 150 -34.06 -24.85 -9.13
C GLU A 150 -33.28 -26.07 -8.59
N GLU A 151 -32.98 -26.08 -7.29
CA GLU A 151 -33.50 -27.07 -6.34
C GLU A 151 -32.82 -26.99 -4.96
N THR A 152 -33.64 -27.18 -3.93
CA THR A 152 -33.34 -27.29 -2.49
C THR A 152 -33.12 -25.98 -1.72
N LYS A 153 -34.12 -25.65 -0.88
CA LYS A 153 -34.01 -24.75 0.28
C LYS A 153 -32.95 -25.28 1.25
N GLY A 154 -31.68 -25.02 0.97
CA GLY A 154 -30.60 -25.02 1.96
C GLY A 154 -30.43 -23.60 2.45
N GLU A 155 -30.51 -23.39 3.76
CA GLU A 155 -30.27 -22.10 4.41
C GLU A 155 -28.94 -21.51 3.89
N THR A 156 -29.01 -20.38 3.19
CA THR A 156 -27.82 -19.58 2.86
C THR A 156 -27.22 -19.13 4.18
N ARG A 157 -26.23 -19.87 4.68
CA ARG A 157 -25.47 -19.45 5.86
C ARG A 157 -24.68 -18.21 5.49
N GLU A 158 -25.11 -17.05 5.97
CA GLU A 158 -24.29 -15.84 5.93
C GLU A 158 -22.91 -16.18 6.51
N ALA A 159 -21.86 -15.68 5.86
CA ALA A 159 -20.51 -15.81 6.36
C ALA A 159 -20.40 -15.00 7.67
N SER A 160 -20.69 -15.69 8.77
CA SER A 160 -20.66 -15.14 10.13
C SER A 160 -19.20 -14.96 10.57
N GLY A 161 -18.83 -13.73 10.89
CA GLY A 161 -17.55 -13.42 11.53
C GLY A 161 -17.09 -11.97 11.33
N SER A 162 -16.27 -11.47 12.25
CA SER A 162 -15.56 -10.20 12.07
C SER A 162 -14.68 -10.26 10.83
N LEU A 163 -14.77 -9.25 9.97
CA LEU A 163 -13.75 -8.97 8.96
C LEU A 163 -12.58 -8.24 9.62
N ARG A 164 -11.48 -8.06 8.88
CA ARG A 164 -10.34 -7.26 9.32
C ARG A 164 -10.11 -6.09 8.37
N VAL A 165 -10.26 -4.88 8.89
CA VAL A 165 -9.80 -3.63 8.28
C VAL A 165 -8.91 -2.93 9.30
N ASP A 166 -7.67 -2.68 8.94
CA ASP A 166 -6.60 -2.19 9.80
C ASP A 166 -6.46 -0.66 9.78
N GLY A 167 -7.14 0.01 8.84
CA GLY A 167 -7.26 1.46 8.83
C GLY A 167 -7.82 1.99 7.52
N ILE A 168 -7.44 3.22 7.15
CA ILE A 168 -8.07 3.96 6.06
C ILE A 168 -7.01 4.52 5.08
N PHE A 169 -7.30 4.35 3.80
CA PHE A 169 -6.65 5.05 2.70
C PHE A 169 -7.56 6.19 2.25
N PHE A 170 -7.12 7.43 2.47
CA PHE A 170 -7.83 8.62 1.99
C PHE A 170 -7.37 8.93 0.57
N ASP A 171 -8.27 8.87 -0.39
CA ASP A 171 -8.00 9.22 -1.79
C ASP A 171 -8.45 10.64 -2.15
N GLU A 172 -7.90 11.16 -3.24
CA GLU A 172 -8.16 12.53 -3.73
C GLU A 172 -7.88 13.58 -2.64
N THR A 173 -6.84 13.36 -1.83
CA THR A 173 -6.48 14.31 -0.78
C THR A 173 -5.82 15.55 -1.41
N PRO A 174 -6.08 16.76 -0.89
CA PRO A 174 -5.45 17.94 -1.45
C PRO A 174 -3.97 18.01 -1.08
N TRP A 175 -3.19 18.71 -1.89
CA TRP A 175 -1.79 19.05 -1.61
C TRP A 175 -1.64 20.42 -0.94
N ASP A 176 -2.67 21.28 -1.07
CA ASP A 176 -2.64 22.67 -0.63
C ASP A 176 -2.66 22.78 0.91
N PRO A 177 -1.66 23.44 1.54
CA PRO A 177 -1.56 23.58 2.99
C PRO A 177 -2.82 24.14 3.68
N ARG A 178 -3.65 24.92 2.97
CA ARG A 178 -4.92 25.47 3.50
C ARG A 178 -5.88 24.38 3.98
N HIS A 179 -5.78 23.16 3.46
CA HIS A 179 -6.66 22.04 3.81
C HIS A 179 -6.09 21.12 4.90
N GLN A 180 -4.86 21.36 5.38
CA GLN A 180 -4.23 20.49 6.39
C GLN A 180 -5.06 20.36 7.67
N GLY A 181 -5.66 21.46 8.11
CA GLY A 181 -6.51 21.43 9.31
C GLY A 181 -7.73 20.52 9.14
N TYR A 182 -8.29 20.43 7.93
CA TYR A 182 -9.40 19.51 7.62
C TYR A 182 -8.92 18.06 7.63
N MET A 183 -7.82 17.76 6.92
CA MET A 183 -7.28 16.40 6.84
C MET A 183 -6.74 15.89 8.19
N ALA A 184 -6.19 16.77 9.03
CA ALA A 184 -5.80 16.45 10.40
C ALA A 184 -7.00 16.07 11.30
N ARG A 185 -8.20 16.62 11.04
CA ARG A 185 -9.43 16.21 11.75
C ARG A 185 -9.90 14.83 11.33
N LEU A 186 -9.94 14.56 10.02
CA LEU A 186 -10.34 13.24 9.50
C LEU A 186 -9.41 12.12 9.95
N THR A 187 -8.09 12.33 9.88
CA THR A 187 -7.11 11.34 10.33
C THR A 187 -7.21 11.07 11.84
N ARG A 188 -7.46 12.11 12.65
CA ARG A 188 -7.74 11.94 14.09
C ARG A 188 -9.04 11.21 14.35
N TYR A 189 -10.09 11.49 13.57
CA TYR A 189 -11.35 10.78 13.64
C TYR A 189 -11.15 9.28 13.41
N ALA A 190 -10.47 8.90 12.31
CA ALA A 190 -10.15 7.51 12.00
C ALA A 190 -9.33 6.82 13.10
N ARG A 191 -8.27 7.48 13.61
CA ARG A 191 -7.46 6.98 14.74
C ARG A 191 -8.33 6.71 15.97
N ASN A 192 -9.20 7.65 16.33
CA ASN A 192 -10.09 7.51 17.47
C ASN A 192 -11.08 6.34 17.30
N ALA A 193 -11.66 6.17 16.12
CA ALA A 193 -12.60 5.10 15.83
C ALA A 193 -11.95 3.70 15.96
N TRP A 194 -10.72 3.53 15.46
CA TRP A 194 -9.97 2.26 15.57
C TRP A 194 -9.42 1.98 16.97
N ALA A 195 -9.08 3.02 17.73
CA ALA A 195 -8.60 2.87 19.10
C ALA A 195 -9.67 2.34 20.07
N GLN A 196 -10.95 2.53 19.76
CA GLN A 196 -12.03 1.95 20.56
C GLN A 196 -12.20 0.45 20.26
N PRO A 197 -12.54 -0.38 21.25
CA PRO A 197 -13.01 -1.75 21.01
C PRO A 197 -14.28 -1.79 20.14
N ALA A 198 -14.44 -2.81 19.30
CA ALA A 198 -15.68 -3.07 18.59
C ALA A 198 -16.74 -3.58 19.57
N ARG A 199 -18.04 -3.44 19.25
CA ARG A 199 -19.10 -3.97 20.14
C ARG A 199 -19.05 -5.49 20.18
N GLY A 200 -18.73 -6.12 19.07
CA GLY A 200 -18.41 -7.54 18.92
C GLY A 200 -17.05 -7.99 19.47
N GLY A 201 -16.46 -7.23 20.40
CA GLY A 201 -15.31 -7.68 21.17
C GLY A 201 -13.94 -7.61 20.48
N ALA A 202 -13.84 -7.22 19.20
CA ALA A 202 -12.54 -6.97 18.59
C ALA A 202 -11.82 -5.83 19.32
N PRO A 203 -10.55 -6.01 19.74
CA PRO A 203 -9.83 -5.00 20.51
C PRO A 203 -9.58 -3.75 19.65
N GLY A 204 -9.50 -2.61 20.33
CA GLY A 204 -8.99 -1.39 19.73
C GLY A 204 -7.55 -1.56 19.28
N ARG A 205 -7.18 -0.88 18.19
CA ARG A 205 -5.84 -0.91 17.60
C ARG A 205 -5.47 0.45 17.04
N ASP A 206 -4.18 0.70 16.85
CA ASP A 206 -3.75 1.86 16.09
C ASP A 206 -4.13 1.68 14.62
N ALA A 207 -4.88 2.64 14.06
CA ALA A 207 -5.19 2.64 12.63
C ALA A 207 -3.93 2.88 11.81
N VAL A 208 -3.76 2.10 10.72
CA VAL A 208 -2.83 2.42 9.65
C VAL A 208 -3.50 3.41 8.70
N LEU A 209 -2.93 4.60 8.53
CA LEU A 209 -3.51 5.65 7.70
C LEU A 209 -2.60 6.00 6.53
N ALA A 210 -3.21 6.17 5.36
CA ALA A 210 -2.53 6.58 4.15
C ALA A 210 -3.28 7.75 3.49
N LEU A 211 -2.53 8.72 2.96
CA LEU A 211 -3.07 9.81 2.13
C LEU A 211 -2.61 9.64 0.70
N ASN A 212 -3.51 9.86 -0.26
CA ASN A 212 -3.15 9.95 -1.66
C ASN A 212 -3.45 11.34 -2.23
N PRO A 213 -2.44 12.22 -2.25
CA PRO A 213 -2.46 13.43 -3.05
C PRO A 213 -1.90 13.21 -4.47
N GLY A 214 -1.27 12.06 -4.74
CA GLY A 214 -0.57 11.75 -5.99
C GLY A 214 0.69 12.60 -6.27
N VAL A 215 1.01 13.55 -5.38
CA VAL A 215 2.07 14.54 -5.55
C VAL A 215 2.84 14.79 -4.25
N VAL A 216 4.01 15.41 -4.36
CA VAL A 216 4.81 15.80 -3.19
C VAL A 216 4.09 16.86 -2.37
N VAL A 217 4.05 16.67 -1.06
CA VAL A 217 3.44 17.56 -0.07
C VAL A 217 4.43 17.93 1.02
N GLU A 218 4.18 19.05 1.71
CA GLU A 218 5.05 19.53 2.80
C GLU A 218 5.05 18.62 4.04
N PRO A 219 6.07 18.70 4.91
CA PRO A 219 6.26 17.79 6.04
C PRO A 219 5.07 17.59 6.99
N ARG A 220 4.23 18.61 7.19
CA ARG A 220 3.09 18.55 8.13
C ARG A 220 2.05 17.51 7.72
N TRP A 221 1.95 17.18 6.44
CA TRP A 221 1.07 16.14 5.92
C TRP A 221 1.42 14.73 6.43
N TYR A 222 2.64 14.53 6.94
CA TYR A 222 3.11 13.26 7.46
C TYR A 222 2.88 13.09 8.97
N GLU A 223 2.43 14.11 9.70
CA GLU A 223 2.41 14.08 11.18
C GLU A 223 1.47 13.02 11.77
N ASN A 224 0.35 12.71 11.10
CA ASN A 224 -0.72 11.89 11.66
C ASN A 224 -1.09 10.67 10.79
N VAL A 225 -0.22 10.29 9.86
CA VAL A 225 -0.44 9.19 8.92
C VAL A 225 0.80 8.32 8.81
N ASP A 226 0.66 7.09 8.35
CA ASP A 226 1.76 6.14 8.21
C ASP A 226 2.38 6.24 6.81
N TYR A 227 1.53 6.50 5.81
CA TYR A 227 1.94 6.61 4.41
C TYR A 227 1.38 7.86 3.71
N VAL A 228 2.14 8.39 2.75
CA VAL A 228 1.69 9.42 1.81
C VAL A 228 2.11 9.02 0.41
N VAL A 229 1.16 8.88 -0.51
CA VAL A 229 1.45 8.65 -1.94
C VAL A 229 1.92 9.96 -2.55
N VAL A 230 3.23 10.08 -2.72
CA VAL A 230 3.89 11.30 -3.23
C VAL A 230 4.07 11.31 -4.73
N PHE A 231 3.81 10.18 -5.37
CA PHE A 231 3.91 9.98 -6.80
C PHE A 231 2.89 8.93 -7.22
N GLU A 232 1.97 9.34 -8.08
CA GLU A 232 1.05 8.46 -8.79
C GLU A 232 1.05 8.87 -10.27
N GLN A 233 1.98 8.30 -11.05
CA GLN A 233 2.14 8.65 -12.46
C GLN A 233 2.90 7.58 -13.24
N SER A 234 3.07 7.80 -14.55
CA SER A 234 3.78 6.93 -15.48
C SER A 234 5.26 6.76 -15.13
N ALA A 235 5.81 5.62 -15.52
CA ALA A 235 7.25 5.36 -15.49
C ALA A 235 8.05 6.44 -16.24
N GLN A 236 7.52 7.02 -17.32
CA GLN A 236 8.19 8.10 -18.03
C GLN A 236 8.31 9.37 -17.17
N HIS A 237 7.24 9.75 -16.47
CA HIS A 237 7.24 10.92 -15.60
C HIS A 237 8.12 10.73 -14.37
N TRP A 238 8.22 9.49 -13.87
CA TRP A 238 9.16 9.12 -12.82
C TRP A 238 10.60 9.54 -13.19
N HIS A 239 11.07 9.09 -14.36
CA HIS A 239 12.43 9.34 -14.83
C HIS A 239 12.66 10.80 -15.23
N ASN A 240 11.71 11.40 -15.95
CA ASN A 240 11.89 12.73 -16.55
C ASN A 240 11.67 13.88 -15.58
N TYR A 241 10.90 13.67 -14.51
CA TYR A 241 10.49 14.73 -13.61
C TYR A 241 10.69 14.37 -12.14
N PHE A 242 10.08 13.28 -11.65
CA PHE A 242 10.00 13.05 -10.21
C PHE A 242 11.38 12.93 -9.57
N VAL A 243 12.29 12.13 -10.14
CA VAL A 243 13.64 11.94 -9.57
C VAL A 243 14.42 13.27 -9.48
N GLY A 244 14.31 14.13 -10.49
CA GLY A 244 15.07 15.37 -10.57
C GLY A 244 14.40 16.59 -9.92
N LYS A 245 13.07 16.58 -9.77
CA LYS A 245 12.27 17.74 -9.34
C LYS A 245 11.38 17.45 -8.15
N GLY A 246 10.70 16.31 -8.12
CA GLY A 246 9.80 15.93 -7.02
C GLY A 246 10.55 15.45 -5.79
N LEU A 247 11.36 14.40 -5.93
CA LEU A 247 12.09 13.75 -4.84
C LEU A 247 12.97 14.71 -4.01
N PRO A 248 13.70 15.69 -4.60
CA PRO A 248 14.50 16.63 -3.81
C PRO A 248 13.69 17.48 -2.83
N GLN A 249 12.38 17.62 -3.04
CA GLN A 249 11.49 18.35 -2.14
C GLN A 249 11.06 17.52 -0.92
N ILE A 250 11.31 16.20 -0.92
CA ILE A 250 10.98 15.31 0.20
C ILE A 250 12.20 15.20 1.13
N PRO A 251 12.12 15.68 2.38
CA PRO A 251 13.17 15.47 3.37
C PRO A 251 13.50 13.98 3.52
N HIS A 252 14.79 13.65 3.64
CA HIS A 252 15.25 12.26 3.74
C HIS A 252 14.54 11.47 4.85
N ALA A 253 14.27 12.11 6.00
CA ALA A 253 13.57 11.50 7.13
C ALA A 253 12.09 11.13 6.84
N LEU A 254 11.48 11.69 5.79
CA LEU A 254 10.09 11.45 5.42
C LEU A 254 9.93 10.45 4.27
N ARG A 255 10.98 10.20 3.49
CA ARG A 255 10.96 9.19 2.41
C ARG A 255 10.51 7.81 2.89
N PRO A 256 10.87 7.34 4.11
CA PRO A 256 10.33 6.11 4.69
C PRO A 256 8.81 6.01 4.79
N LYS A 257 8.09 7.13 4.75
CA LYS A 257 6.63 7.20 4.77
C LYS A 257 6.04 7.52 3.40
N SER A 258 6.89 7.80 2.42
CA SER A 258 6.47 8.18 1.07
C SER A 258 6.31 6.95 0.19
N VAL A 259 5.19 6.90 -0.54
CA VAL A 259 4.82 5.80 -1.42
C VAL A 259 4.88 6.27 -2.88
N ALA A 260 5.41 5.41 -3.75
CA ALA A 260 5.38 5.60 -5.20
C ALA A 260 4.48 4.55 -5.86
N ILE A 261 3.43 5.01 -6.53
CA ILE A 261 2.59 4.20 -7.41
C ILE A 261 2.98 4.57 -8.84
N VAL A 262 3.55 3.63 -9.58
CA VAL A 262 4.05 3.88 -10.93
C VAL A 262 3.29 3.02 -11.94
N HIS A 263 2.59 3.67 -12.87
CA HIS A 263 1.85 3.01 -13.93
C HIS A 263 2.58 3.11 -15.28
N THR A 264 2.01 2.54 -16.35
CA THR A 264 2.61 2.55 -17.69
C THR A 264 4.06 2.01 -17.68
N VAL A 265 4.36 1.05 -16.81
CA VAL A 265 5.67 0.40 -16.77
C VAL A 265 5.80 -0.51 -17.99
N ASN A 266 6.89 -0.41 -18.74
CA ASN A 266 7.19 -1.23 -19.92
C ASN A 266 6.18 -1.14 -21.08
N SER A 267 5.31 -0.13 -21.16
CA SER A 267 4.33 0.04 -22.25
C SER A 267 4.95 0.35 -23.63
N SER A 268 6.28 0.40 -23.72
CA SER A 268 7.05 0.73 -24.93
C SER A 268 7.06 -0.39 -26.00
N SER A 269 6.37 -1.51 -25.76
CA SER A 269 6.23 -2.60 -26.73
C SER A 269 5.29 -2.29 -27.92
N SER A 270 4.69 -1.10 -28.00
CA SER A 270 3.83 -0.69 -29.12
C SER A 270 4.48 0.25 -30.15
N SER A 271 5.76 0.62 -30.01
CA SER A 271 6.45 1.37 -31.08
C SER A 271 6.97 0.42 -32.16
N SER A 272 6.33 0.49 -33.33
CA SER A 272 6.65 -0.20 -34.58
C SER A 272 7.95 0.29 -35.22
N SER A 273 9.06 0.22 -34.49
CA SER A 273 10.40 0.34 -35.06
C SER A 273 11.17 -0.95 -34.80
N PRO A 274 11.65 -1.67 -35.84
CA PRO A 274 12.46 -2.85 -35.63
C PRO A 274 13.77 -2.42 -34.97
N ARG A 275 13.91 -2.67 -33.66
CA ARG A 275 15.18 -2.50 -32.95
C ARG A 275 16.22 -3.42 -33.58
N ALA A 276 17.09 -2.82 -34.37
CA ALA A 276 18.33 -3.41 -34.82
C ALA A 276 19.22 -3.68 -33.59
N TYR A 277 19.75 -4.90 -33.49
CA TYR A 277 20.80 -5.34 -32.57
C TYR A 277 20.50 -5.27 -31.04
N GLY A 278 20.17 -6.42 -30.46
CA GLY A 278 21.01 -6.98 -29.38
C GLY A 278 20.71 -6.68 -27.91
N ASN A 279 19.64 -5.98 -27.53
CA ASN A 279 19.25 -5.85 -26.11
C ASN A 279 17.82 -6.34 -25.87
N ILE A 280 17.70 -7.62 -25.51
CA ILE A 280 16.50 -8.17 -24.89
C ILE A 280 16.55 -7.72 -23.42
N HIS A 281 16.12 -6.50 -23.12
CA HIS A 281 15.77 -6.17 -21.74
C HIS A 281 14.45 -6.86 -21.45
N ASN A 282 14.47 -7.84 -20.55
CA ASN A 282 13.27 -8.53 -20.10
C ASN A 282 12.43 -7.52 -19.28
N GLU A 283 11.11 -7.51 -19.42
CA GLU A 283 10.20 -6.67 -18.63
C GLU A 283 10.44 -6.83 -17.11
N ALA A 284 10.84 -8.03 -16.68
CA ALA A 284 11.24 -8.33 -15.31
C ALA A 284 12.51 -7.57 -14.88
N ASP A 285 13.45 -7.32 -15.80
CA ASP A 285 14.69 -6.58 -15.52
C ASP A 285 14.41 -5.09 -15.35
N GLU A 286 13.58 -4.50 -16.21
CA GLU A 286 13.17 -3.08 -16.10
C GLU A 286 12.39 -2.83 -14.80
N THR A 287 11.45 -3.72 -14.46
CA THR A 287 10.71 -3.69 -13.19
C THR A 287 11.63 -3.80 -11.99
N SER A 288 12.58 -4.75 -12.03
CA SER A 288 13.57 -4.95 -10.99
C SER A 288 14.45 -3.72 -10.81
N ALA A 289 14.89 -3.10 -11.91
CA ALA A 289 15.70 -1.89 -11.88
C ALA A 289 14.94 -0.71 -11.27
N LEU A 290 13.68 -0.50 -11.69
CA LEU A 290 12.84 0.57 -11.16
C LEU A 290 12.53 0.36 -9.67
N THR A 291 12.15 -0.86 -9.27
CA THR A 291 11.91 -1.21 -7.86
C THR A 291 13.16 -0.96 -7.01
N LYS A 292 14.32 -1.43 -7.49
CA LYS A 292 15.61 -1.21 -6.81
C LYS A 292 15.95 0.27 -6.70
N HIS A 293 15.67 1.06 -7.74
CA HIS A 293 15.90 2.50 -7.73
C HIS A 293 15.00 3.19 -6.70
N ILE A 294 13.71 2.88 -6.66
CA ILE A 294 12.76 3.38 -5.65
C ILE A 294 13.26 3.08 -4.22
N CYS A 295 13.71 1.84 -3.99
CA CYS A 295 14.27 1.43 -2.69
C CYS A 295 15.56 2.20 -2.36
N TYR A 296 16.46 2.36 -3.33
CA TYR A 296 17.71 3.11 -3.16
C TYR A 296 17.46 4.59 -2.81
N LEU A 297 16.39 5.18 -3.36
CA LEU A 297 16.00 6.55 -3.05
C LEU A 297 15.38 6.71 -1.65
N GLY A 298 15.07 5.60 -0.96
CA GLY A 298 14.61 5.56 0.43
C GLY A 298 13.10 5.63 0.60
N LEU A 299 12.32 5.40 -0.46
CA LEU A 299 10.86 5.42 -0.41
C LEU A 299 10.33 4.17 0.31
N GLY A 300 9.31 4.37 1.15
CA GLY A 300 8.78 3.37 2.07
C GLY A 300 7.76 2.40 1.49
N GLY A 301 7.17 2.70 0.34
CA GLY A 301 6.21 1.81 -0.31
C GLY A 301 6.21 1.95 -1.82
N VAL A 302 5.89 0.86 -2.51
CA VAL A 302 5.88 0.83 -3.97
C VAL A 302 4.75 -0.04 -4.52
N TYR A 303 4.15 0.43 -5.63
CA TYR A 303 3.32 -0.34 -6.55
C TYR A 303 3.75 -0.07 -7.98
N LEU A 304 3.93 -1.10 -8.80
CA LEU A 304 4.23 -0.97 -10.22
C LEU A 304 3.15 -1.67 -11.05
N THR A 305 2.71 -1.05 -12.14
CA THR A 305 1.77 -1.67 -13.08
C THR A 305 2.08 -1.34 -14.54
N ASP A 306 1.88 -2.30 -15.43
CA ASP A 306 1.92 -2.13 -16.89
C ASP A 306 0.64 -1.47 -17.45
N GLU A 307 -0.39 -1.25 -16.61
CA GLU A 307 -1.61 -0.54 -17.01
C GLU A 307 -1.29 0.88 -17.48
N VAL A 308 -1.62 1.16 -18.75
CA VAL A 308 -1.43 2.47 -19.37
C VAL A 308 -2.40 3.47 -18.72
N ASP A 309 -1.87 4.63 -18.35
CA ASP A 309 -2.59 5.77 -17.74
C ASP A 309 -3.27 5.49 -16.39
N GLY A 310 -2.91 4.37 -15.75
CA GLY A 310 -3.49 3.99 -14.48
C GLY A 310 -4.81 3.24 -14.68
N GLY A 311 -4.70 1.92 -14.56
CA GLY A 311 -5.81 1.03 -14.30
C GLY A 311 -5.33 0.13 -13.17
N TYR A 312 -6.16 -0.09 -12.17
CA TYR A 312 -5.88 -1.00 -11.07
C TYR A 312 -6.81 -2.21 -11.18
N THR A 313 -6.98 -2.68 -12.42
CA THR A 313 -8.08 -3.57 -12.85
C THR A 313 -7.63 -5.01 -13.07
N ARG A 314 -6.32 -5.25 -13.13
CA ARG A 314 -5.72 -6.58 -13.15
C ARG A 314 -4.40 -6.63 -12.39
N TRP A 315 -3.90 -7.84 -12.17
CA TRP A 315 -2.55 -8.05 -11.66
C TRP A 315 -1.50 -7.58 -12.69
N PRO A 316 -0.48 -6.82 -12.26
CA PRO A 316 0.62 -6.43 -13.14
C PRO A 316 1.34 -7.66 -13.71
N ALA A 317 1.72 -7.61 -14.99
CA ALA A 317 2.50 -8.68 -15.62
C ALA A 317 3.84 -8.95 -14.89
N MET A 318 4.35 -7.92 -14.21
CA MET A 318 5.61 -7.94 -13.47
C MET A 318 5.48 -8.17 -11.96
N TRP A 319 4.29 -8.55 -11.46
CA TRP A 319 3.99 -8.70 -10.03
C TRP A 319 5.08 -9.46 -9.26
N GLU A 320 5.41 -10.68 -9.69
CA GLU A 320 6.42 -11.53 -9.03
C GLU A 320 7.83 -10.91 -9.03
N ALA A 321 8.21 -10.21 -10.12
CA ALA A 321 9.53 -9.59 -10.22
C ALA A 321 9.69 -8.42 -9.24
N GLN A 322 8.63 -7.63 -9.03
CA GLN A 322 8.62 -6.57 -8.02
C GLN A 322 8.78 -7.17 -6.62
N LEU A 323 8.02 -8.22 -6.29
CA LEU A 323 8.07 -8.86 -4.97
C LEU A 323 9.44 -9.46 -4.66
N GLU A 324 10.03 -10.19 -5.61
CA GLU A 324 11.38 -10.73 -5.46
C GLU A 324 12.42 -9.64 -5.19
N MET A 325 12.28 -8.48 -5.85
CA MET A 325 13.20 -7.36 -5.63
C MET A 325 13.02 -6.71 -4.26
N LEU A 326 11.78 -6.53 -3.81
CA LEU A 326 11.47 -6.02 -2.48
C LEU A 326 11.93 -6.98 -1.38
N ALA A 327 11.72 -8.29 -1.56
CA ALA A 327 12.15 -9.29 -0.60
C ALA A 327 13.67 -9.23 -0.41
N ARG A 328 14.43 -9.09 -1.50
CA ARG A 328 15.89 -8.90 -1.46
C ARG A 328 16.28 -7.59 -0.77
N ALA A 329 15.58 -6.49 -1.05
CA ALA A 329 15.82 -5.21 -0.40
C ALA A 329 15.58 -5.27 1.13
N ASN A 330 14.62 -6.08 1.58
CA ASN A 330 14.33 -6.30 3.00
C ASN A 330 15.28 -7.29 3.69
N GLY A 331 16.35 -7.74 3.02
CA GLY A 331 17.31 -8.71 3.54
C GLY A 331 16.86 -10.17 3.42
N GLY A 332 15.77 -10.43 2.70
CA GLY A 332 15.36 -11.78 2.29
C GLY A 332 16.32 -12.32 1.24
N GLY A 333 17.30 -13.10 1.67
CA GLY A 333 18.08 -13.93 0.75
C GLY A 333 17.17 -14.99 0.10
N SER A 334 17.21 -15.10 -1.22
CA SER A 334 16.46 -16.14 -1.95
C SER A 334 16.83 -17.52 -1.40
N SER A 335 15.91 -18.17 -0.70
CA SER A 335 16.00 -19.60 -0.36
C SER A 335 15.69 -20.50 -1.56
N SER A 336 16.05 -20.08 -2.77
CA SER A 336 16.10 -20.95 -3.96
C SER A 336 17.41 -21.73 -3.98
N ARG A 337 17.57 -22.67 -3.03
CA ARG A 337 18.40 -23.85 -3.31
C ARG A 337 17.57 -24.72 -4.24
N LYS A 338 17.87 -24.66 -5.54
CA LYS A 338 17.44 -25.64 -6.53
C LYS A 338 17.88 -27.04 -6.08
N ASN A 339 17.02 -27.76 -5.37
CA ASN A 339 17.15 -29.20 -5.26
C ASN A 339 16.67 -29.79 -6.59
N SER A 340 17.61 -29.92 -7.54
CA SER A 340 17.41 -30.81 -8.67
C SER A 340 17.55 -32.25 -8.16
N THR A 341 16.47 -32.83 -7.69
CA THR A 341 16.43 -34.29 -7.48
C THR A 341 16.34 -34.94 -8.85
N LYS A 342 17.48 -35.41 -9.34
CA LYS A 342 17.59 -36.32 -10.49
C LYS A 342 16.63 -37.49 -10.28
N TRP A 343 15.66 -37.64 -11.17
CA TRP A 343 14.91 -38.87 -11.31
C TRP A 343 15.80 -39.92 -11.99
N SER A 344 16.47 -40.75 -11.19
CA SER A 344 17.13 -41.95 -11.70
C SER A 344 16.08 -43.04 -11.97
N LYS A 345 16.07 -43.53 -13.21
CA LYS A 345 15.31 -44.72 -13.63
C LYS A 345 15.65 -45.90 -12.71
N GLY A 346 14.61 -46.57 -12.22
CA GLY A 346 14.72 -47.82 -11.46
C GLY A 346 13.38 -48.54 -11.45
N THR A 347 13.05 -49.22 -12.55
CA THR A 347 11.93 -50.15 -12.63
C THR A 347 12.32 -51.45 -11.94
N ALA A 348 11.61 -51.81 -10.86
CA ALA A 348 11.57 -53.18 -10.35
C ALA A 348 10.12 -53.53 -10.00
N HIS A 349 9.64 -54.58 -10.65
CA HIS A 349 8.34 -55.20 -10.47
C HIS A 349 8.05 -55.58 -9.00
N ARG A 350 6.84 -55.29 -8.53
CA ARG A 350 6.05 -56.30 -7.82
C ARG A 350 4.55 -56.01 -7.87
N GLN A 351 3.81 -57.06 -8.19
CA GLN A 351 2.38 -57.14 -8.40
C GLN A 351 1.58 -56.88 -7.12
N TYR A 352 0.42 -56.23 -7.25
CA TYR A 352 -0.70 -56.42 -6.33
C TYR A 352 -2.01 -56.47 -7.11
N ARG A 353 -2.86 -57.46 -6.81
CA ARG A 353 -4.08 -57.84 -7.53
C ARG A 353 -5.30 -57.37 -6.72
N PRO A 354 -6.32 -56.72 -7.30
CA PRO A 354 -7.51 -56.30 -6.57
C PRO A 354 -8.55 -57.44 -6.44
N PRO A 355 -9.35 -57.50 -5.37
CA PRO A 355 -10.43 -58.46 -5.22
C PRO A 355 -11.69 -58.05 -5.99
N SER A 356 -12.32 -59.05 -6.60
CA SER A 356 -13.54 -59.01 -7.41
C SER A 356 -14.82 -58.94 -6.58
N LEU A 357 -15.76 -58.09 -6.99
CA LEU A 357 -17.16 -58.07 -6.53
C LEU A 357 -18.07 -58.77 -7.56
N PRO A 358 -19.11 -59.51 -7.13
CA PRO A 358 -19.97 -60.28 -8.04
C PRO A 358 -21.10 -59.44 -8.64
N LEU A 359 -21.34 -59.65 -9.94
CA LEU A 359 -22.48 -59.18 -10.71
C LEU A 359 -23.71 -60.07 -10.44
N SER A 360 -24.85 -59.46 -10.12
CA SER A 360 -26.17 -60.09 -10.22
C SER A 360 -27.00 -59.38 -11.28
N SER A 361 -27.48 -60.18 -12.23
CA SER A 361 -28.26 -59.85 -13.42
C SER A 361 -29.78 -59.87 -13.18
N SER A 362 -30.52 -58.99 -13.85
CA SER A 362 -31.87 -59.24 -14.40
C SER A 362 -32.19 -58.09 -15.37
N SER A 363 -32.15 -58.28 -16.70
CA SER A 363 -33.11 -58.97 -17.58
C SER A 363 -34.43 -58.21 -17.76
N SER A 364 -34.63 -57.77 -19.00
CA SER A 364 -35.84 -57.17 -19.57
C SER A 364 -37.06 -58.11 -19.52
N GLN A 365 -38.21 -57.56 -19.17
CA GLN A 365 -39.46 -57.58 -19.95
C GLN A 365 -40.32 -56.39 -19.53
#